data_AF-A0A5C6M5M6-F1
#
_entry.id   AF-A0A5C6M5M6-F1
#
_cell.length_a   1.000
_cell.length_b   1.000
_cell.length_c   1.000
_cell.angle_alpha   90.00
_cell.angle_beta   90.00
_cell.angle_gamma   90.00
#
_symmetry.space_group_name_H-M   'P 1'
#
loop_
_entity.id
_entity.type
_entity.pdbx_description
1 polymer ?
#
loop_
_entity_poly.entity_id
_entity_poly.type
_entity_poly.pdbx_seq_one_letter_code
_entity_poly.pdbx_strand_id
1 'polypeptide(L)'
;QVSPGDFRQINISGRKLFEATHDERENGHFNMIHALEMLYDGMMTDNKDSIRKAMGELDHQLEKTTSSHATVGALWNTLENTGSRLNAEETSLRARLSKSQDADYYDATSEFKRTETVLQSTLMASTKLLQPSLFNFLQ
;
A
#
# COMPACT_ATOMS: atom_id res chain seq x y z
N GLN A 1 2.66 -6.20 9.02
CA GLN A 1 3.59 -7.06 8.25
C GLN A 1 2.90 -8.40 8.12
N VAL A 2 2.27 -8.70 6.98
CA VAL A 2 1.74 -10.06 6.72
C VAL A 2 2.92 -10.84 6.14
N SER A 3 3.23 -11.99 6.75
CA SER A 3 4.37 -12.82 6.41
C SER A 3 4.39 -13.18 4.92
N PRO A 4 5.55 -13.25 4.24
CA PRO A 4 5.63 -13.72 2.87
C PRO A 4 5.11 -15.17 2.80
N GLY A 5 3.98 -15.40 2.14
CA GLY A 5 3.40 -16.75 1.94
C GLY A 5 1.96 -16.94 2.45
N ASP A 6 1.43 -16.02 3.28
CA ASP A 6 0.05 -16.14 3.80
C ASP A 6 -0.94 -15.30 2.98
N PHE A 7 -1.69 -15.96 2.11
CA PHE A 7 -2.83 -15.37 1.43
C PHE A 7 -3.98 -15.20 2.43
N ARG A 8 -4.16 -13.98 2.96
CA ARG A 8 -5.39 -13.65 3.68
C ARG A 8 -6.51 -13.41 2.68
N GLN A 9 -7.58 -14.18 2.82
CA GLN A 9 -8.78 -14.01 2.03
C GLN A 9 -9.37 -12.62 2.29
N ILE A 10 -9.37 -11.78 1.26
CA ILE A 10 -9.87 -10.39 1.31
C ILE A 10 -11.36 -10.29 0.96
N ASN A 11 -11.96 -11.35 0.43
CA ASN A 11 -13.38 -11.37 0.05
C ASN A 11 -14.23 -12.04 1.11
N ILE A 12 -15.32 -11.37 1.48
CA ILE A 12 -16.42 -11.97 2.24
C ILE A 12 -17.46 -12.43 1.22
N SER A 13 -17.81 -13.72 1.24
CA SER A 13 -18.85 -14.25 0.36
C SER A 13 -20.23 -13.77 0.84
N GLY A 14 -21.00 -13.13 -0.04
CA GLY A 14 -22.37 -12.71 0.28
C GLY A 14 -23.27 -13.87 0.70
N ARG A 15 -23.01 -15.08 0.19
CA ARG A 15 -23.70 -16.29 0.64
C ARG A 15 -23.44 -16.58 2.12
N LYS A 16 -22.18 -16.43 2.55
CA LYS A 16 -21.81 -16.62 3.96
C LYS A 16 -22.45 -15.56 4.86
N LEU A 17 -22.71 -14.36 4.33
CA LEU A 17 -23.37 -13.27 5.04
C LEU A 17 -24.88 -13.50 5.20
N PHE A 18 -25.57 -13.77 4.10
CA PHE A 18 -27.04 -13.76 4.03
C PHE A 18 -27.69 -15.14 4.21
N GLU A 19 -26.98 -16.23 3.96
CA GLU A 19 -27.46 -17.58 4.22
C GLU A 19 -26.95 -18.07 5.58
N ALA A 20 -27.81 -18.83 6.27
CA ALA A 20 -27.40 -19.59 7.43
C ALA A 20 -26.37 -20.67 6.99
N THR A 21 -25.23 -20.71 7.65
CA THR A 21 -24.24 -21.79 7.46
C THR A 21 -24.83 -23.13 7.94
N HIS A 22 -24.16 -24.23 7.60
CA HIS A 22 -24.61 -25.55 8.04
C HIS A 22 -24.73 -25.62 9.58
N ASP A 23 -23.69 -25.15 10.28
CA ASP A 23 -23.65 -25.10 11.74
C ASP A 23 -24.73 -24.19 12.34
N GLU A 24 -25.02 -23.05 11.70
CA GLU A 24 -26.10 -22.14 12.13
C GLU A 24 -27.46 -22.83 12.00
N ARG A 25 -27.71 -23.55 10.89
CA ARG A 25 -28.96 -24.30 10.69
C ARG A 25 -29.16 -25.43 11.70
N GLU A 26 -28.09 -26.11 12.09
CA GLU A 26 -28.15 -27.14 13.14
C GLU A 26 -28.49 -26.57 14.52
N ASN A 27 -28.06 -25.34 14.79
CA ASN A 27 -28.39 -24.60 16.01
C ASN A 27 -29.77 -23.91 15.95
N GLY A 28 -30.53 -24.11 14.88
CA GLY A 28 -31.88 -23.57 14.70
C GLY A 28 -31.93 -22.13 14.15
N HIS A 29 -30.81 -21.60 13.66
CA HIS A 29 -30.75 -20.31 12.97
C HIS A 29 -31.14 -20.44 11.51
N PHE A 30 -31.74 -19.39 10.96
CA PHE A 30 -32.23 -19.34 9.59
C PHE A 30 -31.89 -18.00 8.93
N ASN A 31 -32.05 -17.91 7.61
CA ASN A 31 -31.71 -16.72 6.85
C ASN A 31 -32.60 -15.53 7.23
N MET A 32 -32.06 -14.32 7.05
CA MET A 32 -32.75 -13.07 7.32
C MET A 32 -34.11 -12.97 6.62
N ILE A 33 -34.23 -13.46 5.38
CA ILE A 33 -35.49 -13.44 4.62
C ILE A 33 -36.56 -14.29 5.33
N HIS A 34 -36.20 -15.47 5.82
CA HIS A 34 -37.14 -16.32 6.54
C HIS A 34 -37.49 -15.75 7.92
N ALA A 35 -36.55 -15.05 8.57
CA ALA A 35 -36.86 -14.33 9.81
C ALA A 35 -37.88 -13.19 9.58
N LEU A 36 -37.79 -12.47 8.46
CA LEU A 36 -38.77 -11.45 8.08
C LEU A 36 -40.14 -12.06 7.73
N GLU A 37 -40.15 -13.20 7.04
CA GLU A 37 -41.38 -13.95 6.74
C GLU A 37 -42.06 -14.44 8.03
N MET A 38 -41.28 -15.04 8.95
CA MET A 38 -41.77 -15.49 10.24
C MET A 38 -42.29 -14.33 11.11
N LEU A 39 -41.65 -13.16 11.04
CA LEU A 39 -42.12 -11.96 11.70
C LEU A 39 -43.47 -11.50 11.13
N TYR A 40 -43.59 -11.45 9.81
CA TYR A 40 -44.82 -11.07 9.12
C TYR A 40 -45.98 -12.01 9.48
N ASP A 41 -45.77 -13.32 9.39
CA ASP A 41 -46.79 -14.32 9.74
C ASP A 41 -47.15 -14.28 11.22
N GLY A 42 -46.14 -14.09 12.09
CA GLY A 42 -46.33 -13.93 13.53
C GLY A 42 -47.19 -12.70 13.87
N MET A 43 -46.97 -11.58 13.15
CA MET A 43 -47.78 -10.37 13.31
C MET A 43 -49.22 -10.55 12.79
N MET A 44 -49.42 -11.29 11.70
CA MET A 44 -50.77 -11.58 11.18
C MET A 44 -51.56 -12.54 12.05
N THR A 45 -50.88 -13.44 12.75
CA THR A 45 -51.51 -14.46 13.62
C THR A 45 -51.55 -14.08 15.10
N ASP A 46 -51.05 -12.89 15.46
CA ASP A 46 -50.81 -12.44 16.85
C ASP A 46 -50.02 -13.46 17.70
N ASN A 47 -49.15 -14.23 17.06
CA ASN A 47 -48.33 -15.23 17.72
C ASN A 47 -47.05 -14.59 18.28
N LYS A 48 -47.13 -14.23 19.57
CA LYS A 48 -46.03 -13.58 20.31
C LYS A 48 -44.74 -14.40 20.38
N ASP A 49 -44.83 -15.73 20.35
CA ASP A 49 -43.65 -16.59 20.39
C ASP A 49 -42.93 -16.61 19.05
N SER A 50 -43.67 -16.67 17.94
CA SER A 50 -43.10 -16.54 16.59
C SER A 50 -42.46 -15.18 16.38
N ILE A 51 -43.11 -14.09 16.83
CA ILE A 51 -42.55 -12.73 16.77
C ILE A 51 -41.24 -12.66 17.56
N ARG A 52 -41.21 -13.18 18.80
CA ARG A 52 -40.00 -13.16 19.63
C ARG A 52 -38.85 -13.96 19.01
N LYS A 53 -39.14 -15.13 18.43
CA LYS A 53 -38.15 -15.94 17.72
C LYS A 53 -37.61 -15.22 16.49
N ALA A 54 -38.48 -14.62 15.68
CA ALA A 54 -38.10 -13.87 14.50
C ALA A 54 -37.21 -12.66 14.86
N MET A 55 -37.54 -11.93 15.92
CA MET A 55 -36.72 -10.83 16.42
C MET A 55 -35.32 -11.30 16.85
N GLY A 56 -35.24 -12.39 17.63
CA GLY A 56 -33.96 -12.95 18.05
C GLY A 56 -33.08 -13.38 16.87
N GLU A 57 -33.69 -13.92 15.82
CA GLU A 57 -32.95 -14.27 14.61
C GLU A 57 -32.49 -13.02 13.83
N LEU A 58 -33.32 -11.98 13.73
CA LEU A 58 -32.92 -10.72 13.09
C LEU A 58 -31.74 -10.06 13.82
N ASP A 59 -31.72 -10.10 15.16
CA ASP A 59 -30.60 -9.62 15.95
C ASP A 59 -29.31 -10.41 15.64
N HIS A 60 -29.41 -11.75 15.58
CA HIS A 60 -28.28 -12.60 15.20
C HIS A 60 -27.74 -12.27 13.79
N GLN A 61 -28.63 -12.10 12.80
CA GLN A 61 -28.22 -11.73 11.44
C GLN A 61 -27.63 -10.31 11.36
N LEU A 62 -28.09 -9.39 12.21
CA LEU A 62 -27.52 -8.05 12.34
C LEU A 62 -26.10 -8.08 12.93
N GLU A 63 -25.87 -8.90 13.96
CA GLU A 63 -24.54 -9.12 14.54
C GLU A 63 -23.57 -9.70 13.51
N LYS A 64 -24.02 -10.70 12.75
CA LYS A 64 -23.24 -11.30 11.65
C LYS A 64 -22.85 -10.28 10.57
N THR A 65 -23.77 -9.39 10.24
CA THR A 65 -23.52 -8.30 9.28
C THR A 65 -22.53 -7.29 9.82
N THR A 66 -22.71 -6.86 11.07
CA THR A 66 -21.80 -5.94 11.77
C THR A 66 -20.38 -6.52 11.87
N SER A 67 -20.25 -7.80 12.21
CA SER A 67 -18.97 -8.51 12.29
C SER A 67 -18.26 -8.56 10.93
N SER A 68 -19.01 -8.82 9.87
CA SER A 68 -18.48 -8.79 8.50
C SER A 68 -18.03 -7.38 8.11
N HIS A 69 -18.80 -6.35 8.46
CA HIS A 69 -18.44 -4.95 8.23
C HIS A 69 -17.16 -4.56 9.00
N ALA A 70 -17.03 -4.99 10.26
CA ALA A 70 -15.82 -4.79 11.06
C ALA A 70 -14.59 -5.46 10.43
N THR A 71 -14.77 -6.66 9.86
CA THR A 71 -13.70 -7.36 9.13
C THR A 71 -13.24 -6.57 7.90
N VAL A 72 -14.17 -5.99 7.13
CA VAL A 72 -13.83 -5.10 6.01
C VAL A 72 -13.10 -3.85 6.50
N GLY A 73 -13.54 -3.25 7.61
CA GLY A 73 -12.86 -2.09 8.22
C GLY A 73 -11.43 -2.42 8.67
N ALA A 74 -11.21 -3.60 9.25
CA ALA A 74 -9.87 -4.06 9.62
C ALA A 74 -8.97 -4.28 8.39
N LEU A 75 -9.54 -4.80 7.30
CA LEU A 75 -8.84 -4.94 6.03
C LEU A 75 -8.47 -3.57 5.45
N TRP A 76 -9.40 -2.61 5.48
CA TRP A 76 -9.14 -1.23 5.05
C TRP A 76 -7.97 -0.61 5.81
N ASN A 77 -7.96 -0.71 7.14
CA ASN A 77 -6.85 -0.22 7.97
C ASN A 77 -5.51 -0.90 7.61
N THR A 78 -5.55 -2.19 7.30
CA THR A 78 -4.35 -2.93 6.89
C THR A 78 -3.82 -2.47 5.54
N LEU A 79 -4.72 -2.21 4.58
CA LEU A 79 -4.39 -1.67 3.27
C LEU A 79 -3.82 -0.26 3.37
N GLU A 80 -4.45 0.62 4.15
CA GLU A 80 -3.99 1.98 4.37
C GLU A 80 -2.60 2.03 5.01
N ASN A 81 -2.36 1.22 6.04
CA ASN A 81 -1.04 1.11 6.67
C ASN A 81 0.01 0.56 5.69
N THR A 82 -0.36 -0.43 4.87
CA THR A 82 0.54 -0.98 3.86
C THR A 82 0.87 0.07 2.79
N GLY A 83 -0.12 0.83 2.31
CA GLY A 83 0.09 1.94 1.36
C GLY A 83 0.99 3.03 1.94
N SER A 84 0.73 3.45 3.18
CA SER A 84 1.57 4.41 3.90
C SER A 84 3.02 3.93 4.02
N ARG A 85 3.23 2.64 4.33
CA ARG A 85 4.57 2.05 4.42
C ARG A 85 5.27 2.00 3.06
N LEU A 86 4.58 1.61 2.00
CA LEU A 86 5.13 1.58 0.64
C LEU A 86 5.55 2.98 0.17
N ASN A 87 4.75 4.02 0.44
CA ASN A 87 5.12 5.41 0.13
C ASN A 87 6.38 5.87 0.90
N ALA A 88 6.50 5.48 2.17
CA ALA A 88 7.69 5.77 2.97
C ALA A 88 8.92 5.01 2.46
N GLU A 89 8.77 3.74 2.09
CA GLU A 89 9.82 2.92 1.47
C GLU A 89 10.26 3.53 0.12
N GLU A 90 9.32 3.95 -0.74
CA GLU A 90 9.62 4.60 -2.01
C GLU A 90 10.43 5.89 -1.80
N THR A 91 10.01 6.74 -0.87
CA THR A 91 10.72 7.99 -0.56
C THR A 91 12.14 7.73 -0.06
N SER A 92 12.31 6.73 0.81
CA SER A 92 13.60 6.31 1.33
C SER A 92 14.50 5.75 0.23
N LEU A 93 13.95 4.93 -0.68
CA LEU A 93 14.68 4.38 -1.83
C LEU A 93 15.11 5.49 -2.79
N ARG A 94 14.22 6.44 -3.11
CA ARG A 94 14.57 7.62 -3.93
C ARG A 94 15.67 8.45 -3.29
N ALA A 95 15.60 8.70 -1.98
CA ALA A 95 16.63 9.45 -1.26
C ALA A 95 17.99 8.73 -1.28
N ARG A 96 18.01 7.39 -1.12
CA ARG A 96 19.23 6.59 -1.22
C ARG A 96 19.81 6.60 -2.64
N LEU A 97 18.95 6.49 -3.66
CA LEU A 97 19.37 6.55 -5.05
C LEU A 97 19.96 7.92 -5.39
N SER A 98 19.28 9.01 -5.00
CA SER A 98 19.77 10.39 -5.17
C SER A 98 21.15 10.54 -4.52
N LYS A 99 21.30 10.15 -3.25
CA LYS A 99 22.60 10.27 -2.55
C LYS A 99 23.72 9.49 -3.24
N SER A 100 23.42 8.33 -3.83
CA SER A 100 24.40 7.56 -4.60
C SER A 100 24.77 8.28 -5.89
N GLN A 101 23.78 8.75 -6.65
CA GLN A 101 23.99 9.42 -7.94
C GLN A 101 24.65 10.80 -7.77
N ASP A 102 24.23 11.59 -6.79
CA ASP A 102 24.74 12.94 -6.53
C ASP A 102 26.24 12.92 -6.18
N ALA A 103 26.72 11.88 -5.49
CA ALA A 103 28.15 11.68 -5.20
C ALA A 103 28.95 11.44 -6.49
N ASP A 104 28.47 10.54 -7.35
CA ASP A 104 29.12 10.21 -8.62
C ASP A 104 29.13 11.42 -9.59
N TYR A 105 28.03 12.21 -9.64
CA TYR A 105 27.95 13.43 -10.46
C TYR A 105 28.94 14.51 -9.99
N TYR A 106 29.10 14.70 -8.68
CA TYR A 106 30.06 15.65 -8.13
C TYR A 106 31.49 15.26 -8.48
N ASP A 107 31.85 13.98 -8.31
CA ASP A 107 33.19 13.48 -8.60
C ASP A 107 33.54 13.58 -10.08
N ALA A 108 32.62 13.18 -10.97
CA ALA A 108 32.81 13.30 -12.42
C ALA A 108 32.99 14.76 -12.87
N THR A 109 32.20 15.68 -12.30
CA THR A 109 32.31 17.11 -12.60
C THR A 109 33.61 17.71 -12.07
N SER A 110 34.02 17.31 -10.86
CA SER A 110 35.27 17.73 -10.24
C SER A 110 36.48 17.29 -11.07
N GLU A 111 36.49 16.03 -11.51
CA GLU A 111 37.57 15.48 -12.31
C GLU A 111 37.65 16.11 -13.70
N PHE A 112 36.50 16.37 -14.33
CA PHE A 112 36.44 17.13 -15.57
C PHE A 112 37.05 18.54 -15.41
N LYS A 113 36.68 19.27 -14.34
CA LYS A 113 37.22 20.61 -14.05
C LYS A 113 38.72 20.61 -13.75
N ARG A 114 39.23 19.58 -13.07
CA ARG A 114 40.68 19.40 -12.88
C ARG A 114 41.38 19.22 -14.23
N THR A 115 40.87 18.32 -15.07
CA THR A 115 41.43 18.05 -16.40
C THR A 115 41.42 19.30 -17.27
N GLU A 116 40.34 20.08 -17.25
CA GLU A 116 40.22 21.37 -17.94
C GLU A 116 41.29 22.37 -17.46
N THR A 117 41.47 22.49 -16.14
CA THR A 117 42.46 23.40 -15.53
C THR A 117 43.89 23.01 -15.89
N VAL A 118 44.20 21.71 -15.88
CA VAL A 118 45.51 21.18 -16.29
C VAL A 118 45.76 21.45 -17.77
N LEU A 119 44.76 21.23 -18.62
CA LEU A 119 44.86 21.49 -20.06
C LEU A 119 45.12 22.98 -20.34
N GLN A 120 44.37 23.88 -19.70
CA GLN A 120 44.58 25.33 -19.82
C GLN A 120 45.98 25.75 -19.37
N SER A 121 46.46 25.21 -18.24
CA SER A 121 47.81 25.48 -17.74
C SER A 121 48.89 25.00 -18.71
N THR A 122 48.70 23.83 -19.31
CA THR A 122 49.60 23.26 -20.31
C THR A 122 49.61 24.10 -21.59
N LEU A 123 48.45 24.56 -22.07
CA LEU A 123 48.36 25.48 -23.21
C LEU A 123 49.07 26.80 -22.93
N MET A 124 48.86 27.39 -21.76
CA MET A 124 49.56 28.61 -21.34
C MET A 124 51.08 28.41 -21.26
N ALA A 125 51.54 27.29 -20.70
CA ALA A 125 52.95 26.94 -20.63
C ALA A 125 53.57 26.79 -22.04
N SER A 126 52.90 26.08 -22.95
CA SER A 126 53.33 25.94 -24.36
C SER A 126 53.38 27.30 -25.07
N THR A 127 52.42 28.18 -24.81
CA THR A 127 52.39 29.53 -25.40
C THR A 127 53.56 30.38 -24.89
N LYS A 128 53.87 30.30 -23.59
CA LYS A 128 55.04 30.96 -22.99
C LYS A 128 56.37 30.37 -23.45
N LEU A 129 56.43 29.06 -23.75
CA LEU A 129 57.63 28.40 -24.28
C LEU A 129 57.92 28.82 -25.73
N LEU A 130 56.87 29.07 -26.52
CA LEU A 130 57.01 29.51 -27.91
C LEU A 130 57.39 31.00 -28.05
N GLN A 131 57.08 31.85 -27.07
CA GLN A 131 57.34 33.30 -27.18
C GLN A 131 58.83 33.73 -27.14
N PRO A 132 59.74 33.14 -26.34
CA PRO A 132 61.15 33.57 -26.32
C PRO A 132 62.06 32.85 -27.34
N SER A 133 61.65 31.70 -27.92
CA SER A 133 62.54 30.90 -28.78
C SER A 133 62.61 31.39 -30.24
N LEU A 134 61.60 32.11 -30.74
CA LEU A 134 61.68 32.72 -32.08
C LEU A 134 62.52 34.01 -32.11
N PHE A 135 62.62 34.75 -31.00
CA PHE A 135 63.45 35.95 -30.94
C PHE A 135 64.94 35.64 -30.66
N ASN A 136 65.23 34.54 -29.94
CA ASN A 136 66.60 34.10 -29.66
C ASN A 136 67.27 33.27 -30.77
N PHE A 137 66.57 32.99 -31.88
CA PHE A 137 67.18 32.30 -33.03
C PHE A 137 67.65 33.26 -34.14
N LEU A 138 67.40 34.57 -33.99
CA LEU A 138 67.77 35.62 -34.96
C LEU A 138 68.82 36.62 -34.42
N GLN A 139 69.51 36.27 -33.33
CA GLN A 139 70.72 36.96 -32.89
C GLN A 139 71.91 35.99 -32.94
#